data_AF-A0A9D6KWX3-F1
#
_entry.id   AF-A0A9D6KWX3-F1
#
_cell.length_a   1.000
_cell.length_b   1.000
_cell.length_c   1.000
_cell.angle_alpha   90.00
_cell.angle_beta   90.00
_cell.angle_gamma   90.00
#
_symmetry.space_group_name_H-M   'P 1'
#
loop_
_entity.id
_entity.type
_entity.pdbx_description
1 polymer ?
#
loop_
_entity_poly.entity_id
_entity_poly.type
_entity_poly.pdbx_seq_one_letter_code
_entity_poly.pdbx_strand_id
1 'polypeptide(L)'
;MNVLRAAIGILGLALLGLVVWAALSMQDLHGSFTDQLAVMTTLPWGVASLVDLYVGFLLFAVLVFLTERSWVVAVLWAAPVFFIGNIWSALWFVIRLPHLAKQLSKPDWPTS
;
A
#
# COMPACT_ATOMS: atom_id res chain seq x y z
N MET A 1 -8.26 4.44 -18.00
CA MET A 1 -7.50 5.09 -16.91
C MET A 1 -8.38 5.57 -15.75
N ASN A 2 -9.48 6.29 -16.00
CA ASN A 2 -10.32 6.84 -14.93
C ASN A 2 -11.04 5.76 -14.10
N VAL A 3 -11.53 4.69 -14.75
CA VAL A 3 -12.17 3.54 -14.07
C VAL A 3 -11.19 2.84 -13.11
N LEU A 4 -9.94 2.60 -13.55
CA LEU A 4 -8.93 1.96 -12.71
C LEU A 4 -8.52 2.83 -11.52
N ARG A 5 -8.41 4.16 -11.71
CA ARG A 5 -8.16 5.11 -10.62
C ARG A 5 -9.32 5.12 -9.61
N ALA A 6 -10.55 5.11 -10.10
CA ALA A 6 -11.74 5.06 -9.24
C ALA A 6 -11.78 3.74 -8.44
N ALA A 7 -11.49 2.59 -9.06
CA ALA A 7 -11.44 1.31 -8.38
C ALA A 7 -10.37 1.30 -7.26
N ILE A 8 -9.16 1.79 -7.53
CA ILE A 8 -8.09 1.88 -6.52
C ILE A 8 -8.48 2.84 -5.39
N GLY A 9 -9.09 3.98 -5.72
CA GLY A 9 -9.61 4.92 -4.73
C GLY A 9 -10.68 4.30 -3.83
N ILE A 10 -11.61 3.55 -4.40
CA ILE A 10 -12.66 2.83 -3.65
C ILE A 10 -12.04 1.79 -2.72
N LEU A 11 -11.05 1.01 -3.20
CA LEU A 11 -10.34 0.04 -2.37
C LEU A 11 -9.60 0.71 -1.21
N GLY A 12 -8.93 1.84 -1.47
CA GLY A 12 -8.26 2.62 -0.43
C GLY A 12 -9.25 3.17 0.61
N LEU A 13 -10.41 3.65 0.18
CA LEU A 13 -11.48 4.14 1.07
C LEU A 13 -12.11 2.99 1.87
N ALA A 14 -12.32 1.83 1.26
CA ALA A 14 -12.82 0.65 1.95
C ALA A 14 -11.84 0.19 3.03
N LEU A 15 -10.54 0.19 2.74
CA LEU A 15 -9.50 -0.12 3.71
C LEU A 15 -9.45 0.93 4.84
N LEU A 16 -9.58 2.22 4.52
CA LEU A 16 -9.67 3.28 5.52
C LEU A 16 -10.89 3.08 6.44
N GLY A 17 -12.04 2.71 5.88
CA GLY A 17 -13.24 2.36 6.65
C GLY A 17 -13.01 1.17 7.58
N LEU A 18 -12.31 0.14 7.12
CA LEU A 18 -11.93 -1.02 7.94
C LEU A 18 -11.01 -0.63 9.10
N VAL A 19 -10.02 0.23 8.84
CA VAL A 19 -9.10 0.74 9.88
C VAL A 19 -9.84 1.57 10.93
N VAL A 20 -10.77 2.45 10.50
CA VAL A 20 -11.60 3.24 11.41
C VAL A 20 -12.49 2.32 12.26
N TRP A 21 -13.15 1.34 11.64
CA TRP A 21 -13.95 0.36 12.37
C TRP A 21 -13.10 -0.40 13.39
N ALA A 22 -11.92 -0.90 12.98
CA ALA A 22 -11.01 -1.61 13.87
C ALA A 22 -10.60 -0.74 15.06
N ALA A 23 -10.26 0.53 14.83
CA ALA A 23 -9.88 1.48 15.89
C ALA A 23 -11.03 1.76 16.88
N LEU A 24 -12.26 1.85 16.40
CA LEU A 24 -13.45 2.06 17.24
C LEU A 24 -13.85 0.80 18.01
N SER A 25 -13.62 -0.39 17.45
CA SER A 25 -13.93 -1.68 18.06
C SER A 25 -12.82 -2.22 18.99
N MET A 26 -11.71 -1.50 19.17
CA MET A 26 -10.60 -1.91 20.05
C MET A 26 -11.04 -2.16 21.50
N GLN A 27 -12.10 -1.50 21.96
CA GLN A 27 -12.57 -1.58 23.35
C GLN A 27 -13.18 -2.94 23.70
N ASP A 28 -13.73 -3.66 22.71
CA ASP A 28 -14.49 -4.90 22.93
C ASP A 28 -13.62 -6.17 22.92
N LEU A 29 -12.45 -6.14 22.27
CA LEU A 29 -11.61 -7.32 22.05
C LEU A 29 -10.16 -7.10 22.51
N HIS A 30 -9.83 -7.63 23.68
CA HIS A 30 -8.47 -7.96 24.13
C HIS A 30 -7.43 -6.81 24.29
N GLY A 31 -7.86 -5.58 24.58
CA GLY A 31 -6.94 -4.53 25.05
C GLY A 31 -6.42 -3.58 23.96
N SER A 32 -5.22 -3.03 24.18
CA SER A 32 -4.63 -2.01 23.30
C SER A 32 -4.21 -2.57 21.94
N PHE A 33 -3.92 -1.70 20.96
CA PHE A 33 -3.39 -2.12 19.64
C PHE A 33 -2.19 -3.06 19.76
N THR A 34 -1.28 -2.77 20.69
CA THR A 34 -0.08 -3.59 20.91
C THR A 34 -0.41 -4.97 21.48
N ASP A 35 -1.46 -5.09 22.29
CA ASP A 35 -1.90 -6.37 22.84
C ASP A 35 -2.49 -7.26 21.74
N GLN A 36 -3.33 -6.69 20.88
CA GLN A 36 -3.87 -7.38 19.71
C GLN A 36 -2.75 -7.82 18.75
N LEU A 37 -1.76 -6.95 18.53
CA LEU A 37 -0.58 -7.27 17.70
C LEU A 37 0.26 -8.40 18.34
N ALA A 38 0.43 -8.39 19.67
CA ALA A 38 1.14 -9.43 20.39
C ALA A 38 0.42 -10.78 20.30
N VAL A 39 -0.91 -10.80 20.37
CA VAL A 39 -1.68 -12.04 20.13
C VAL A 39 -1.49 -12.52 18.69
N MET A 40 -1.49 -11.63 17.68
CA MET A 40 -1.27 -12.01 16.29
C MET A 40 0.10 -12.69 16.07
N THR A 41 1.14 -12.27 16.78
CA THR A 41 2.47 -12.92 16.64
C THR A 41 2.55 -14.28 17.32
N THR A 42 1.60 -14.65 18.19
CA THR A 42 1.50 -16.01 18.73
C THR A 42 0.82 -16.99 17.77
N LEU A 43 0.05 -16.49 16.79
CA LEU A 43 -0.68 -17.31 15.83
C LEU A 43 0.19 -17.53 14.57
N PRO A 44 0.42 -18.77 14.10
CA PRO A 44 1.23 -19.02 12.91
C PRO A 44 0.76 -18.26 11.67
N TRP A 45 -0.57 -18.20 11.46
CA TRP A 45 -1.17 -17.43 10.37
C TRP A 45 -1.12 -15.91 10.58
N GLY A 46 -1.04 -15.44 11.83
CA GLY A 46 -0.87 -14.02 12.13
C GLY A 46 0.54 -13.56 11.74
N VAL A 47 1.56 -14.35 12.10
CA VAL A 47 2.95 -14.10 11.66
C VAL A 47 3.07 -14.17 10.14
N ALA A 48 2.49 -15.19 9.49
CA ALA A 48 2.54 -15.32 8.03
C ALA A 48 1.91 -14.11 7.32
N SER A 49 0.74 -13.64 7.79
CA SER A 49 0.07 -12.46 7.23
C SER A 49 0.87 -11.17 7.44
N LEU A 50 1.53 -11.01 8.60
CA LEU A 50 2.40 -9.85 8.85
C LEU A 50 3.61 -9.87 7.90
N VAL A 51 4.27 -11.01 7.75
CA VAL A 51 5.40 -11.14 6.83
C VAL A 51 4.97 -10.86 5.39
N ASP A 52 3.86 -11.43 4.94
CA ASP A 52 3.29 -11.18 3.61
C ASP A 52 3.04 -9.69 3.36
N LEU A 53 2.43 -9.00 4.33
CA LEU A 53 2.17 -7.56 4.27
C LEU A 53 3.47 -6.74 4.10
N TYR A 54 4.49 -7.00 4.92
CA TYR A 54 5.74 -6.25 4.89
C TYR A 54 6.60 -6.58 3.66
N VAL A 55 6.58 -7.82 3.19
CA VAL A 55 7.20 -8.19 1.90
C VAL A 55 6.50 -7.43 0.78
N GLY A 56 5.17 -7.35 0.80
CA GLY A 56 4.40 -6.53 -0.13
C GLY A 56 4.79 -5.05 -0.12
N PHE A 57 5.00 -4.47 1.06
CA PHE A 57 5.47 -3.08 1.21
C PHE A 57 6.88 -2.88 0.63
N LEU A 58 7.78 -3.85 0.83
CA LEU A 58 9.12 -3.79 0.26
C LEU A 58 9.10 -3.87 -1.27
N LEU A 59 8.30 -4.78 -1.84
CA LEU A 59 8.12 -4.88 -3.29
C LEU A 59 7.52 -3.59 -3.86
N PHE A 60 6.55 -3.00 -3.18
CA PHE A 60 5.99 -1.70 -3.55
C PHE A 60 7.04 -0.59 -3.47
N ALA A 61 7.86 -0.56 -2.43
CA ALA A 61 8.94 0.41 -2.31
C ALA A 61 9.92 0.30 -3.49
N VAL A 62 10.34 -0.92 -3.86
CA VAL A 62 11.19 -1.15 -5.06
C VAL A 62 10.51 -0.60 -6.32
N LEU A 63 9.23 -0.86 -6.52
CA LEU A 63 8.48 -0.30 -7.66
C LEU A 63 8.48 1.24 -7.67
N VAL A 64 8.26 1.87 -6.51
CA VAL A 64 8.31 3.32 -6.39
C VAL A 64 9.71 3.86 -6.74
N PHE A 65 10.77 3.23 -6.25
CA PHE A 65 12.15 3.62 -6.59
C PHE A 65 12.49 3.44 -8.07
N LEU A 66 11.95 2.43 -8.74
CA LEU A 66 12.17 2.21 -10.17
C LEU A 66 11.40 3.19 -11.06
N THR A 67 10.27 3.71 -10.58
CA THR A 67 9.35 4.53 -11.38
C THR A 67 9.55 6.03 -11.16
N GLU A 68 10.07 6.42 -9.99
CA GLU A 68 10.38 7.80 -9.65
C GLU A 68 11.79 8.20 -10.08
N ARG A 69 11.91 9.32 -10.80
CA ARG A 69 13.20 9.83 -11.26
C ARG A 69 14.06 10.43 -10.14
N SER A 70 13.43 10.85 -9.04
CA SER A 70 14.10 11.42 -7.88
C SER A 70 14.02 10.45 -6.71
N TRP A 71 15.19 10.04 -6.21
CA TRP A 71 15.29 9.16 -5.05
C TRP A 71 14.63 9.76 -3.80
N VAL A 72 14.64 11.09 -3.65
CA VAL A 72 13.99 11.78 -2.53
C VAL A 72 12.47 11.63 -2.59
N VAL A 73 11.90 11.79 -3.78
CA VAL A 73 10.46 11.61 -4.00
C VAL A 73 10.08 10.14 -3.80
N ALA A 74 10.94 9.21 -4.23
CA ALA A 74 10.74 7.79 -4.00
C ALA A 74 10.70 7.46 -2.50
N VAL A 75 11.65 7.97 -1.71
CA VAL A 75 11.67 7.79 -0.24
C VAL A 75 10.41 8.37 0.40
N LEU A 76 9.99 9.58 0.01
CA LEU A 76 8.79 10.22 0.54
C LEU A 76 7.50 9.42 0.28
N TRP A 77 7.47 8.63 -0.80
CA TRP A 77 6.32 7.76 -1.09
C TRP A 77 6.46 6.36 -0.49
N ALA A 78 7.66 5.79 -0.47
CA ALA A 78 7.90 4.43 0.00
C ALA A 78 7.95 4.32 1.54
N ALA A 79 8.63 5.26 2.22
CA ALA A 79 8.84 5.16 3.67
C ALA A 79 7.54 5.21 4.49
N PRO A 80 6.55 6.07 4.18
CA PRO A 80 5.30 6.11 4.95
C PRO A 80 4.44 4.85 4.82
N VAL A 81 4.62 4.03 3.76
CA VAL A 81 3.84 2.79 3.56
C VAL A 81 4.05 1.80 4.71
N PHE A 82 5.24 1.74 5.29
CA PHE A 82 5.53 0.84 6.40
C PHE A 82 4.76 1.19 7.68
N PHE A 83 4.26 2.42 7.81
CA PHE A 83 3.53 2.89 9.00
C PHE A 83 2.04 3.10 8.72
N ILE A 84 1.71 3.69 7.57
CA ILE A 84 0.32 4.01 7.17
C ILE A 84 -0.34 2.80 6.48
N GLY A 85 0.47 1.92 5.88
CA GLY A 85 -0.01 0.77 5.14
C GLY A 85 -0.52 1.09 3.74
N ASN A 86 -1.33 0.18 3.20
CA ASN A 86 -1.76 0.19 1.80
C ASN A 86 -2.66 1.38 1.41
N ILE A 87 -3.20 2.14 2.38
CA ILE A 87 -3.94 3.38 2.10
C ILE A 87 -3.02 4.39 1.40
N TRP A 88 -1.76 4.50 1.85
CA TRP A 88 -0.78 5.39 1.24
C TRP A 88 -0.35 4.91 -0.15
N SER A 89 -0.17 3.60 -0.31
CA SER A 89 0.12 2.98 -1.61
C SER A 89 -1.02 3.23 -2.61
N ALA A 90 -2.28 3.12 -2.18
CA ALA A 90 -3.45 3.40 -3.02
C ALA A 90 -3.47 4.87 -3.48
N LEU A 91 -3.16 5.82 -2.58
CA LEU A 91 -3.03 7.23 -2.93
C LEU A 91 -1.94 7.46 -3.98
N TRP A 92 -0.77 6.86 -3.80
CA TRP A 92 0.32 6.94 -4.77
C TRP A 92 -0.12 6.40 -6.14
N PHE A 93 -0.76 5.24 -6.19
CA PHE A 93 -1.27 4.68 -7.44
C PHE A 93 -2.27 5.61 -8.12
N VAL A 94 -3.24 6.20 -7.39
CA VAL A 94 -4.23 7.11 -7.98
C VAL A 94 -3.59 8.35 -8.63
N ILE A 95 -2.49 8.84 -8.06
CA ILE A 95 -1.73 10.00 -8.55
C ILE A 95 -0.81 9.62 -9.71
N ARG A 96 -0.07 8.50 -9.60
CA ARG A 96 1.00 8.12 -10.53
C ARG A 96 0.55 7.26 -11.70
N LEU A 97 -0.62 6.61 -11.62
CA LEU A 97 -1.19 5.77 -12.69
C LEU A 97 -1.11 6.37 -14.11
N PRO A 98 -1.50 7.64 -14.34
CA PRO A 98 -1.50 8.21 -15.69
C PRO A 98 -0.10 8.41 -16.25
N HIS A 99 0.92 8.62 -15.40
CA HIS A 99 2.31 8.68 -15.83
C HIS A 99 2.85 7.29 -16.16
N LEU A 100 2.55 6.30 -15.31
CA LEU A 100 2.93 4.90 -15.52
C LEU A 100 2.32 4.33 -16.80
N ALA A 101 1.01 4.54 -17.01
CA ALA A 101 0.34 4.08 -18.21
C ALA A 101 0.92 4.71 -19.49
N LYS A 102 1.33 5.98 -19.44
CA LYS A 102 2.02 6.65 -20.56
C LYS A 102 3.43 6.10 -20.81
N GLN A 103 4.13 5.65 -19.77
CA GLN A 103 5.44 5.03 -19.91
C GLN A 103 5.32 3.62 -20.51
N LEU A 104 4.35 2.83 -20.03
CA LEU A 104 4.06 1.48 -20.51
C LEU A 104 3.43 1.45 -21.91
N SER A 105 2.75 2.52 -22.33
CA SER A 105 2.15 2.60 -23.66
C SER A 105 3.11 3.01 -24.77
N LYS A 106 4.37 3.36 -24.45
CA LYS A 106 5.38 3.69 -25.46
C LYS A 106 5.97 2.38 -25.97
N PRO A 107 5.78 2.03 -27.26
CA PRO A 107 6.45 0.88 -27.84
C PRO A 107 7.96 1.13 -27.85
N ASP A 108 8.69 0.21 -27.25
CA ASP A 108 10.14 0.14 -27.12
C ASP A 108 10.82 -0.52 -28.32
N TRP A 109 10.04 -0.92 -29.33
CA TRP A 109 10.57 -1.38 -30.62
C TRP A 109 10.91 -0.20 -31.53
N PRO A 110 12.07 -0.20 -32.22
CA PRO A 110 12.36 0.80 -33.23
C PRO A 110 11.34 0.65 -34.35
N THR A 111 10.46 1.65 -34.51
CA THR A 111 9.57 1.74 -35.65
C THR A 111 10.40 1.90 -36.91
N SER A 112 10.71 0.77 -37.56
CA SER A 112 11.33 0.67 -38.89
C SER A 112 10.44 1.29 -39.96
#